data_AF-A0A1F3A3C5-F1
#
_entry.id   AF-A0A1F3A3C5-F1
#
_cell.length_a   1.000
_cell.length_b   1.000
_cell.length_c   1.000
_cell.angle_alpha   90.00
_cell.angle_beta   90.00
_cell.angle_gamma   90.00
#
_symmetry.space_group_name_H-M   'P 1'
#
loop_
_entity.id
_entity.type
_entity.pdbx_description
1 polymer ?
#
loop_
_entity_poly.entity_id
_entity_poly.type
_entity_poly.pdbx_seq_one_letter_code
_entity_poly.pdbx_strand_id
1 'polypeptide(L)'
;MLEFGSLLRLLRSHLALTQTEMAEFLHMSQPVYSRVEAGRRPLSMTALQRIAEFLEVSVEELVFAFFLLDDNLKEIERRAGDPVNKLLLALARKYRERLPARFKDAAALGLLFDERGE
;
A
#
# COMPACT_ATOMS: atom_id res chain seq x y z
N MET A 1 -9.71 11.30 -6.29
CA MET A 1 -8.75 11.23 -5.18
C MET A 1 -8.42 9.75 -4.99
N LEU A 2 -7.16 9.36 -4.81
CA LEU A 2 -6.81 7.96 -4.59
C LEU A 2 -7.25 7.54 -3.19
N GLU A 3 -7.99 6.43 -3.09
CA GLU A 3 -8.47 5.88 -1.82
C GLU A 3 -7.48 4.83 -1.30
N PHE A 4 -6.61 5.22 -0.37
CA PHE A 4 -5.55 4.36 0.17
C PHE A 4 -6.04 3.36 1.24
N GLY A 5 -7.35 3.21 1.46
CA GLY A 5 -7.88 2.41 2.56
C GLY A 5 -7.44 0.93 2.55
N SER A 6 -7.32 0.33 1.37
CA SER A 6 -6.80 -1.04 1.20
C SER A 6 -5.31 -1.13 1.54
N LEU A 7 -4.50 -0.16 1.15
CA LEU A 7 -3.08 -0.07 1.52
C LEU A 7 -2.92 0.09 3.04
N LEU A 8 -3.70 0.96 3.67
CA LEU A 8 -3.67 1.14 5.12
C LEU A 8 -4.00 -0.15 5.86
N ARG A 9 -5.00 -0.89 5.40
CA ARG A 9 -5.34 -2.19 5.98
C ARG A 9 -4.20 -3.20 5.83
N LEU A 10 -3.54 -3.22 4.68
CA LEU A 10 -2.37 -4.07 4.43
C LEU A 10 -1.26 -3.74 5.42
N LEU A 11 -0.84 -2.47 5.48
CA LEU A 11 0.22 -2.00 6.36
C LEU A 11 -0.08 -2.29 7.83
N ARG A 12 -1.29 -1.92 8.28
CA ARG A 12 -1.74 -2.16 9.65
C ARG A 12 -1.68 -3.65 10.00
N SER A 13 -2.15 -4.52 9.11
CA SER A 13 -2.14 -5.97 9.35
C SER A 13 -0.72 -6.54 9.34
N HIS A 14 0.13 -6.06 8.44
CA HIS A 14 1.53 -6.48 8.34
C HIS A 14 2.34 -6.11 9.58
N LEU A 15 2.10 -4.92 10.12
CA LEU A 15 2.72 -4.39 11.34
C LEU A 15 2.05 -4.89 12.64
N ALA A 16 1.05 -5.77 12.53
CA ALA A 16 0.25 -6.28 13.66
C ALA A 16 -0.42 -5.19 14.53
N LEU A 17 -0.81 -4.07 13.92
CA LEU A 17 -1.48 -2.95 14.59
C LEU A 17 -3.01 -3.10 14.58
N THR A 18 -3.67 -2.57 15.59
CA THR A 18 -5.12 -2.34 15.64
C THR A 18 -5.49 -1.04 14.92
N GLN A 19 -6.79 -0.84 14.64
CA GLN A 19 -7.24 0.43 14.06
C GLN A 19 -6.99 1.62 15.00
N THR A 20 -7.00 1.39 16.32
CA THR A 20 -6.72 2.41 17.32
C THR A 20 -5.25 2.81 17.27
N GLU A 21 -4.33 1.84 17.31
CA GLU A 21 -2.88 2.12 17.26
C GLU A 21 -2.48 2.80 15.95
N MET A 22 -3.03 2.37 14.82
CA MET A 22 -2.78 3.03 13.53
C MET A 22 -3.36 4.45 13.49
N ALA A 23 -4.49 4.70 14.13
CA ALA A 23 -5.08 6.04 14.22
C ALA A 23 -4.21 6.97 15.08
N GLU A 24 -3.75 6.49 16.22
CA GLU A 24 -2.82 7.20 17.11
C GLU A 24 -1.52 7.55 16.38
N PHE A 25 -0.94 6.58 15.67
CA PHE A 25 0.24 6.76 14.82
C PHE A 25 0.03 7.86 13.76
N LEU A 26 -1.13 7.89 13.10
CA LEU A 26 -1.45 8.92 12.10
C LEU A 26 -1.95 10.24 12.70
N HIS A 27 -1.96 10.36 14.02
CA HIS A 27 -2.56 11.44 14.81
C HIS A 27 -3.98 11.82 14.34
N MET A 28 -4.84 10.82 14.24
CA MET A 28 -6.27 10.99 14.00
C MET A 28 -7.08 10.17 14.99
N SER A 29 -8.36 10.51 15.15
CA SER A 29 -9.23 9.67 15.97
C SER A 29 -9.51 8.33 15.29
N GLN A 30 -9.69 7.27 16.09
CA GLN A 30 -10.02 5.95 15.57
C GLN A 30 -11.25 5.95 14.63
N PRO A 31 -12.35 6.69 14.90
CA PRO A 31 -13.48 6.75 13.97
C PRO A 31 -13.16 7.45 12.64
N VAL A 32 -12.20 8.38 12.63
CA VAL A 32 -11.70 8.98 11.39
C VAL A 32 -10.90 7.95 10.61
N TYR A 33 -9.94 7.28 11.26
CA TYR A 33 -9.15 6.22 10.62
C TYR A 33 -10.04 5.11 10.05
N SER A 34 -11.03 4.65 10.81
CA SER A 34 -11.95 3.58 10.37
C SER A 34 -12.69 3.95 9.07
N ARG A 35 -13.13 5.21 8.93
CA ARG A 35 -13.72 5.70 7.68
C ARG A 35 -12.71 5.77 6.54
N VAL A 36 -11.45 6.12 6.83
CA VAL A 36 -10.39 6.14 5.82
C VAL A 36 -10.03 4.74 5.34
N GLU A 37 -9.81 3.79 6.27
CA GLU A 37 -9.53 2.39 5.93
C GLU A 37 -10.69 1.73 5.15
N ALA A 38 -11.92 2.15 5.42
CA ALA A 38 -13.11 1.71 4.69
C ALA A 38 -13.30 2.38 3.32
N GLY A 39 -12.42 3.31 2.90
CA GLY A 39 -12.55 4.07 1.65
C GLY A 39 -13.74 5.03 1.64
N ARG A 40 -14.27 5.39 2.82
CA ARG A 40 -15.37 6.35 2.99
C ARG A 40 -14.89 7.77 3.26
N ARG A 41 -13.57 7.95 3.39
CA ARG A 41 -12.92 9.23 3.57
C ARG A 41 -11.51 9.15 2.97
N PRO A 42 -11.07 10.13 2.19
CA PRO A 42 -9.72 10.13 1.68
C PRO A 42 -8.69 10.35 2.79
N LEU A 43 -7.50 9.76 2.59
CA LEU A 43 -6.32 10.02 3.42
C LEU A 43 -5.73 11.39 3.07
N SER A 44 -5.31 12.16 4.08
CA SER A 44 -4.63 13.43 3.84
C SER A 44 -3.18 13.22 3.41
N MET A 45 -2.62 14.17 2.66
CA MET A 45 -1.21 14.12 2.26
C MET A 45 -0.28 14.08 3.47
N THR A 46 -0.58 14.83 4.54
CA THR A 46 0.19 14.79 5.80
C THR A 46 0.19 13.42 6.45
N ALA A 47 -0.94 12.70 6.43
CA ALA A 47 -0.99 11.34 6.96
C ALA A 47 -0.23 10.35 6.06
N LEU A 48 -0.28 10.53 4.74
CA LEU A 48 0.52 9.74 3.81
C LEU A 48 2.03 9.95 4.01
N GLN A 49 2.47 11.20 4.21
CA GLN A 49 3.86 11.54 4.52
C GLN A 49 4.35 10.87 5.80
N ARG A 50 3.53 10.86 6.87
CA ARG A 50 3.87 10.16 8.12
C ARG A 50 4.11 8.67 7.94
N ILE A 51 3.30 8.03 7.10
CA ILE A 51 3.47 6.60 6.78
C ILE A 51 4.80 6.40 6.05
N ALA A 52 5.10 7.27 5.08
CA ALA A 52 6.33 7.19 4.29
C ALA A 52 7.57 7.31 5.19
N GLU A 53 7.58 8.33 6.07
CA GLU A 53 8.63 8.55 7.06
C GLU A 53 8.83 7.35 7.99
N PHE A 54 7.74 6.77 8.50
CA PHE A 54 7.82 5.63 9.42
C PHE A 54 8.32 4.34 8.76
N LEU A 55 7.94 4.09 7.51
CA LEU A 55 8.41 2.95 6.75
C LEU A 55 9.78 3.20 6.10
N GLU A 56 10.36 4.40 6.28
CA GLU A 56 11.59 4.85 5.64
C GLU A 56 11.56 4.76 4.11
N VAL A 57 10.38 4.94 3.51
CA VAL A 57 10.14 4.95 2.07
C VAL A 57 9.71 6.32 1.58
N SER A 58 9.71 6.52 0.27
CA SER A 58 9.14 7.70 -0.38
C SER A 58 7.61 7.61 -0.49
N VAL A 59 6.96 8.77 -0.67
CA VAL A 59 5.50 8.81 -0.94
C VAL A 59 5.19 8.12 -2.27
N GLU A 60 6.09 8.22 -3.25
CA GLU A 60 6.02 7.56 -4.53
C GLU A 60 6.00 6.04 -4.38
N GLU A 61 6.81 5.47 -3.48
CA GLU A 61 6.79 4.04 -3.16
C GLU A 61 5.46 3.61 -2.55
N LEU A 62 4.83 4.41 -1.68
CA LEU A 62 3.48 4.12 -1.18
C LEU A 62 2.42 4.15 -2.29
N VAL A 63 2.54 5.11 -3.21
CA VAL A 63 1.64 5.22 -4.37
C VAL A 63 1.81 4.01 -5.28
N PHE A 64 3.03 3.57 -5.56
CA PHE A 64 3.26 2.35 -6.32
C PHE A 64 2.75 1.12 -5.57
N ALA A 65 3.02 0.99 -4.28
CA ALA A 65 2.51 -0.12 -3.47
C ALA A 65 0.98 -0.21 -3.53
N PHE A 66 0.28 0.93 -3.52
CA PHE A 66 -1.16 0.95 -3.75
C PHE A 66 -1.53 0.34 -5.11
N PHE A 67 -0.89 0.74 -6.21
CA PHE A 67 -1.16 0.13 -7.53
C PHE A 67 -0.81 -1.36 -7.59
N LEU A 68 0.16 -1.80 -6.80
CA LEU A 68 0.64 -3.18 -6.74
C LEU A 68 -0.17 -4.09 -5.79
N LEU A 69 -1.27 -3.60 -5.21
CA LEU A 69 -2.22 -4.45 -4.48
C LEU A 69 -2.90 -5.44 -5.45
N ASP A 70 -3.14 -6.67 -5.00
CA ASP A 70 -3.63 -7.76 -5.86
C ASP A 70 -4.96 -7.40 -6.54
N ASP A 71 -5.86 -6.72 -5.82
CA ASP A 71 -7.16 -6.30 -6.36
C ASP A 71 -7.02 -5.17 -7.41
N ASN A 72 -6.04 -4.28 -7.25
CA ASN A 72 -5.75 -3.24 -8.23
C ASN A 72 -5.05 -3.81 -9.47
N LEU A 73 -4.16 -4.78 -9.28
CA LEU A 73 -3.48 -5.49 -10.37
C LEU A 73 -4.48 -6.20 -11.29
N LYS A 74 -5.54 -6.80 -10.76
CA LYS A 74 -6.62 -7.42 -11.59
C LYS A 74 -7.25 -6.42 -12.56
N GLU A 75 -7.47 -5.18 -12.12
CA GLU A 75 -8.03 -4.13 -12.99
C GLU A 75 -7.01 -3.64 -14.02
N ILE A 76 -5.73 -3.54 -13.63
CA ILE A 76 -4.60 -3.18 -14.51
C ILE A 76 -4.42 -4.25 -15.60
N GLU A 77 -4.51 -5.54 -15.26
CA GLU A 77 -4.41 -6.67 -16.18
C GLU A 77 -5.50 -6.63 -17.27
N ARG A 78 -6.73 -6.28 -16.92
CA ARG A 78 -7.83 -6.11 -17.90
C ARG A 78 -7.53 -5.01 -18.92
N ARG A 79 -6.58 -4.13 -18.63
CA ARG A 79 -6.16 -3.00 -19.47
C ARG A 79 -4.68 -3.10 -19.86
N ALA A 80 -4.14 -4.31 -19.97
CA ALA A 80 -2.72 -4.55 -20.27
C ALA A 80 -2.25 -4.06 -21.65
N GLY A 81 -3.13 -3.55 -22.51
CA GLY A 81 -2.76 -2.87 -23.76
C GLY A 81 -2.04 -1.53 -23.53
N ASP A 82 -2.32 -0.86 -22.42
CA ASP A 82 -1.74 0.43 -22.06
C ASP A 82 -0.26 0.30 -21.63
N PRO A 83 0.67 1.12 -22.16
CA PRO A 83 2.09 1.04 -21.83
C PRO A 83 2.42 1.23 -20.34
N VAL A 84 1.68 2.10 -19.63
CA VAL A 84 1.85 2.33 -18.20
C VAL A 84 1.41 1.09 -17.42
N ASN A 85 0.30 0.48 -17.80
CA ASN A 85 -0.15 -0.77 -17.18
C ASN A 85 0.86 -1.91 -17.38
N LYS A 86 1.45 -2.04 -18.57
CA LYS A 86 2.54 -3.01 -18.80
C LYS A 86 3.72 -2.78 -17.86
N LEU A 87 4.10 -1.51 -17.65
CA LEU A 87 5.18 -1.16 -16.72
C LEU A 87 4.83 -1.52 -15.28
N LEU A 88 3.60 -1.19 -14.83
CA LEU A 88 3.12 -1.54 -13.49
C LEU A 88 3.07 -3.05 -13.27
N LEU A 89 2.64 -3.83 -14.28
CA LEU A 89 2.64 -5.30 -14.22
C LEU A 89 4.06 -5.88 -14.18
N ALA A 90 5.00 -5.30 -14.93
CA ALA A 90 6.41 -5.70 -14.86
C ALA A 90 7.01 -5.40 -13.47
N LEU A 91 6.70 -4.24 -12.91
CA LEU A 91 7.09 -3.85 -11.57
C LEU A 91 6.49 -4.78 -10.51
N ALA A 92 5.22 -5.15 -10.67
CA ALA A 92 4.53 -6.09 -9.80
C ALA A 92 5.25 -7.45 -9.77
N ARG A 93 5.64 -7.98 -10.93
CA ARG A 93 6.38 -9.24 -11.03
C ARG A 93 7.73 -9.16 -10.30
N LYS A 94 8.50 -8.10 -10.58
CA LYS A 94 9.80 -7.84 -9.93
C LYS A 94 9.70 -7.87 -8.40
N TYR A 95 8.69 -7.21 -7.83
CA TYR A 95 8.56 -7.14 -6.37
C TYR A 95 7.87 -8.35 -5.75
N ARG A 96 6.98 -9.03 -6.49
CA ARG A 96 6.35 -10.28 -6.05
C ARG A 96 7.37 -11.39 -5.82
N GLU A 97 8.41 -11.47 -6.65
CA GLU A 97 9.45 -12.51 -6.56
C GLU A 97 10.26 -12.45 -5.25
N ARG A 98 10.19 -11.34 -4.51
CA ARG A 98 10.86 -11.15 -3.22
C ARG A 98 10.15 -11.80 -2.05
N LEU A 99 8.88 -12.19 -2.22
CA LEU A 99 8.08 -12.81 -1.17
C LEU A 99 7.49 -14.16 -1.60
N PRO A 100 7.30 -15.10 -0.67
CA PRO A 100 6.64 -16.37 -0.97
C PRO A 100 5.23 -16.17 -1.56
N ALA A 101 4.86 -17.03 -2.53
CA ALA A 101 3.60 -16.91 -3.28
C ALA A 101 2.31 -16.93 -2.43
N ARG A 102 2.39 -17.37 -1.17
CA ARG A 102 1.27 -17.41 -0.21
C ARG A 102 0.88 -16.06 0.36
N PHE A 103 1.74 -15.04 0.24
CA PHE A 103 1.43 -13.71 0.77
C PHE A 103 0.46 -12.98 -0.17
N LYS A 104 -0.68 -12.55 0.38
CA LYS A 104 -1.56 -11.60 -0.29
C LYS A 104 -0.82 -10.26 -0.45
N ASP A 105 -1.04 -9.58 -1.57
CA ASP A 105 -0.46 -8.27 -1.85
C ASP A 105 1.09 -8.30 -1.82
N ALA A 106 1.66 -9.45 -2.19
CA ALA A 106 3.11 -9.71 -2.14
C ALA A 106 3.93 -8.70 -2.94
N ALA A 107 3.44 -8.20 -4.07
CA ALA A 107 4.14 -7.18 -4.84
C ALA A 107 4.23 -5.84 -4.09
N ALA A 108 3.16 -5.43 -3.41
CA ALA A 108 3.16 -4.22 -2.59
C ALA A 108 4.07 -4.38 -1.36
N LEU A 109 3.98 -5.51 -0.67
CA LEU A 109 4.85 -5.79 0.48
C LEU A 109 6.32 -5.91 0.08
N GLY A 110 6.63 -6.58 -1.03
CA GLY A 110 8.01 -6.72 -1.54
C GLY A 110 8.60 -5.44 -2.12
N LEU A 111 7.78 -4.42 -2.37
CA LEU A 111 8.25 -3.07 -2.63
C LEU A 111 8.59 -2.35 -1.32
N LEU A 112 7.75 -2.46 -0.29
CA LEU A 112 7.84 -1.65 0.93
C LEU A 112 8.75 -2.23 2.02
N PHE A 113 8.91 -3.54 2.09
CA PHE A 113 9.56 -4.23 3.21
C PHE A 113 10.66 -5.19 2.78
N ASP A 114 11.12 -5.13 1.53
CA ASP A 114 12.32 -5.87 1.16
C ASP A 114 13.49 -5.36 1.98
N GLU A 115 14.19 -6.28 2.65
CA GLU A 115 15.44 -5.99 3.33
C GLU A 115 16.33 -5.31 2.28
N ARG A 116 16.53 -3.99 2.41
CA ARG A 116 17.60 -3.32 1.68
C ARG A 116 18.86 -4.01 2.18
N GLY A 117 19.33 -4.98 1.42
CA GLY A 117 20.44 -5.84 1.82
C GLY A 117 21.55 -4.97 2.41
N GLU A 118 21.85 -5.23 3.67
CA GLU A 118 23.22 -5.06 4.16
C GLU A 118 24.14 -6.03 3.42
#